data_AF-A0A9P8RU28-F1
#
_entry.id   AF-A0A9P8RU28-F1
#
_cell.length_a   1.000
_cell.length_b   1.000
_cell.length_c   1.000
_cell.angle_alpha   90.00
_cell.angle_beta   90.00
_cell.angle_gamma   90.00
#
_symmetry.space_group_name_H-M   'P 1'
#
loop_
_entity.id
_entity.type
_entity.pdbx_description
1 polymer ?
#
loop_
_entity_poly.entity_id
_entity_poly.type
_entity_poly.pdbx_seq_one_letter_code
_entity_poly.pdbx_strand_id
1 'polypeptide(L)'
;MQVEASIRESYILITLFIKWFLLQTPVLIFSIVYSIIHNRFTAIWRDDSLRFRVWQTAHYLFICLLAILWIADFILYLRSTLKYLGSNISTSVDGLSSAYRKFDAALQIVFFAAALDVLICATVISKEYRFRRLNSRISAYLLSIIVPSILITTLVHAIYGIYFTLLNHSSPSADLLELIFAGIPTVITLLGIVLVGLQDDWHVE
;
A
#
# COMPACT_ATOMS: atom_id res chain seq x y z
N MET A 1 33.01 11.03 -21.84
CA MET A 1 31.98 10.26 -22.57
C MET A 1 31.69 8.88 -21.94
N GLN A 2 32.63 7.93 -21.84
CA GLN A 2 32.34 6.63 -21.20
C GLN A 2 31.91 6.71 -19.72
N VAL A 3 32.54 7.60 -18.94
CA VAL A 3 32.23 7.78 -17.50
C VAL A 3 30.85 8.41 -17.27
N GLU A 4 30.41 9.36 -18.10
CA GLU A 4 29.07 9.94 -18.01
C GLU A 4 27.96 8.93 -18.37
N ALA A 5 28.20 8.08 -19.37
CA ALA A 5 27.27 7.02 -19.75
C ALA A 5 27.11 6.01 -18.60
N SER A 6 28.20 5.58 -17.96
CA SER A 6 28.14 4.63 -16.83
C SER A 6 27.46 5.22 -15.59
N ILE A 7 27.64 6.52 -15.32
CA ILE A 7 26.96 7.22 -14.21
C ILE A 7 25.45 7.30 -14.49
N ARG A 8 25.06 7.62 -15.73
CA ARG A 8 23.65 7.71 -16.14
C ARG A 8 22.92 6.37 -16.05
N GLU A 9 23.56 5.29 -16.50
CA GLU A 9 23.01 3.92 -16.39
C GLU A 9 22.85 3.47 -14.93
N SER A 10 23.85 3.75 -14.09
CA SER A 10 23.81 3.42 -12.67
C SER A 10 22.70 4.17 -11.92
N TYR A 11 22.52 5.45 -12.23
CA TYR A 11 21.44 6.27 -11.66
C TYR A 11 20.05 5.72 -12.01
N ILE A 12 19.87 5.23 -13.24
CA ILE A 12 18.60 4.65 -13.69
C ILE A 12 18.33 3.32 -12.99
N LEU A 13 19.34 2.45 -12.86
CA LEU A 13 19.22 1.21 -12.11
C LEU A 13 18.80 1.49 -10.66
N ILE A 14 19.46 2.44 -9.99
CA ILE A 14 19.11 2.84 -8.62
C ILE A 14 17.67 3.35 -8.54
N THR A 15 17.25 4.19 -9.48
CA THR A 15 15.88 4.74 -9.50
C THR A 15 14.83 3.65 -9.74
N LEU A 16 15.12 2.68 -10.62
CA LEU A 16 14.26 1.51 -10.85
C LEU A 16 14.15 0.63 -9.60
N PHE A 17 15.27 0.39 -8.91
CA PHE A 17 15.26 -0.34 -7.64
C PHE A 17 14.43 0.38 -6.59
N ILE A 18 14.62 1.70 -6.42
CA ILE A 18 13.84 2.50 -5.46
C ILE A 18 12.34 2.42 -5.80
N LYS A 19 11.95 2.62 -7.06
CA LYS A 19 10.54 2.55 -7.47
C LYS A 19 9.96 1.15 -7.25
N TRP A 20 10.72 0.09 -7.53
CA TRP A 20 10.30 -1.28 -7.25
C TRP A 20 9.99 -1.49 -5.76
N PHE A 21 10.89 -1.09 -4.86
CA PHE A 21 10.70 -1.21 -3.41
C PHE A 21 9.51 -0.37 -2.91
N LEU A 22 9.39 0.89 -3.36
CA LEU A 22 8.30 1.77 -2.98
C LEU A 22 6.93 1.23 -3.42
N LEU A 23 6.87 0.62 -4.60
CA LEU A 23 5.64 0.05 -5.14
C LEU A 23 5.27 -1.29 -4.48
N GLN A 24 6.26 -2.12 -4.10
CA GLN A 24 6.01 -3.40 -3.44
C GLN A 24 5.57 -3.26 -1.98
N THR A 25 6.08 -2.24 -1.27
CA THR A 25 5.87 -2.09 0.17
C THR A 25 4.37 -2.04 0.54
N PRO A 26 3.51 -1.25 -0.12
CA PRO A 26 2.07 -1.26 0.15
C PRO A 26 1.42 -2.62 -0.11
N VAL A 27 1.75 -3.28 -1.23
CA VAL A 27 1.18 -4.60 -1.57
C VAL A 27 1.54 -5.64 -0.51
N LEU A 28 2.78 -5.62 -0.01
CA LEU A 28 3.23 -6.50 1.07
C LEU A 28 2.51 -6.21 2.38
N ILE A 29 2.38 -4.93 2.76
CA ILE A 29 1.64 -4.50 3.95
C ILE A 29 0.20 -5.01 3.90
N PHE A 30 -0.52 -4.75 2.80
CA PHE A 30 -1.89 -5.24 2.62
C PHE A 30 -1.95 -6.77 2.68
N SER A 31 -1.02 -7.48 2.05
CA SER A 31 -0.98 -8.96 2.06
C SER A 31 -0.82 -9.53 3.47
N ILE A 32 0.07 -8.93 4.29
CA ILE A 32 0.28 -9.34 5.68
C ILE A 32 -0.97 -9.01 6.52
N VAL A 33 -1.52 -7.81 6.37
CA VAL A 33 -2.72 -7.39 7.11
C VAL A 33 -3.92 -8.26 6.76
N TYR A 34 -4.11 -8.59 5.49
CA TYR A 34 -5.15 -9.52 5.06
C TYR A 34 -4.94 -10.93 5.60
N SER A 35 -3.69 -11.39 5.73
CA SER A 35 -3.39 -12.66 6.39
C SER A 35 -3.79 -12.65 7.87
N ILE A 36 -3.51 -11.55 8.59
CA ILE A 36 -3.94 -11.36 9.99
C ILE A 36 -5.47 -11.36 10.08
N ILE A 37 -6.15 -10.59 9.23
CA ILE A 37 -7.62 -10.51 9.15
C ILE A 37 -8.22 -11.89 8.86
N HIS A 38 -7.68 -12.61 7.88
CA HIS A 38 -8.11 -13.94 7.50
C HIS A 38 -8.05 -14.91 8.69
N ASN A 39 -6.90 -14.96 9.38
CA ASN A 39 -6.73 -15.82 10.55
C ASN A 39 -7.74 -15.51 11.66
N ARG A 40 -8.06 -14.22 11.86
CA ARG A 40 -9.06 -13.80 12.85
C ARG A 40 -10.48 -14.18 12.42
N PHE A 41 -10.83 -14.03 11.16
CA PHE A 41 -12.13 -14.51 10.68
C PHE A 41 -12.27 -16.03 10.77
N THR A 42 -11.20 -16.80 10.53
CA THR A 42 -11.20 -18.26 10.72
C THR A 42 -11.51 -18.63 12.16
N ALA A 43 -10.95 -17.90 13.13
CA ALA A 43 -11.22 -18.11 14.55
C ALA A 43 -12.66 -17.76 14.95
N ILE A 44 -13.25 -16.71 14.39
CA ILE A 44 -14.62 -16.25 14.71
C ILE A 44 -15.69 -17.11 14.03
N TRP A 45 -15.51 -17.44 12.75
CA TRP A 45 -16.53 -18.05 11.89
C TRP A 45 -16.16 -19.46 11.44
N ARG A 46 -15.42 -20.21 12.26
CA ARG A 46 -15.04 -21.60 11.97
C ARG A 46 -16.20 -22.46 11.46
N ASP A 47 -17.41 -22.22 11.98
CA ASP A 47 -18.62 -22.98 11.63
C ASP A 47 -19.52 -22.29 10.58
N ASP A 48 -19.31 -21.01 10.27
CA ASP A 48 -20.11 -20.24 9.29
C ASP A 48 -19.37 -20.07 7.96
N SER A 49 -19.33 -21.18 7.21
CA SER A 49 -18.55 -21.30 5.98
C SER A 49 -18.96 -20.35 4.85
N LEU A 50 -20.20 -19.83 4.86
CA LEU A 50 -20.66 -18.93 3.78
C LEU A 50 -20.14 -17.52 4.01
N ARG A 51 -20.33 -16.96 5.21
CA ARG A 51 -19.84 -15.61 5.54
C ARG A 51 -18.33 -15.52 5.42
N PHE A 52 -17.63 -16.54 5.93
CA PHE A 52 -16.18 -16.63 5.82
C PHE A 52 -15.69 -16.60 4.36
N ARG A 53 -16.33 -17.35 3.45
CA ARG A 53 -15.98 -17.39 2.02
C ARG A 53 -16.18 -16.05 1.30
N VAL A 54 -17.24 -15.30 1.62
CA VAL A 54 -17.50 -14.00 0.99
C VAL A 54 -16.37 -13.01 1.31
N TRP A 55 -16.00 -12.88 2.59
CA TRP A 55 -14.90 -12.00 3.02
C TRP A 55 -13.56 -12.44 2.43
N GLN A 56 -13.28 -13.75 2.44
CA GLN A 56 -12.07 -14.29 1.85
C GLN A 56 -11.96 -13.99 0.34
N THR A 57 -13.07 -14.09 -0.40
CA THR A 57 -13.11 -13.77 -1.82
C THR A 57 -12.82 -12.29 -2.07
N ALA A 58 -13.37 -11.40 -1.25
CA ALA A 58 -13.13 -9.96 -1.36
C ALA A 58 -11.64 -9.62 -1.12
N HIS A 59 -11.02 -10.22 -0.09
CA HIS A 59 -9.60 -9.98 0.20
C HIS A 59 -8.68 -10.47 -0.91
N TYR A 60 -8.94 -11.67 -1.44
CA TYR A 60 -8.17 -12.16 -2.59
C TYR A 60 -8.37 -11.29 -3.83
N LEU A 61 -9.58 -10.78 -4.06
CA LEU A 61 -9.83 -9.87 -5.17
C LEU A 61 -8.99 -8.59 -5.02
N PHE A 62 -8.94 -7.98 -3.84
CA PHE A 62 -8.11 -6.79 -3.59
C PHE A 62 -6.63 -7.09 -3.73
N ILE A 63 -6.11 -8.18 -3.18
CA ILE A 63 -4.70 -8.56 -3.31
C ILE A 63 -4.33 -8.79 -4.78
N CYS A 64 -5.15 -9.52 -5.52
CA CYS A 64 -4.93 -9.77 -6.95
C CYS A 64 -4.97 -8.46 -7.75
N LEU A 65 -5.95 -7.58 -7.48
CA LEU A 65 -6.07 -6.30 -8.16
C LEU A 65 -4.86 -5.39 -7.87
N LEU A 66 -4.43 -5.31 -6.61
CA LEU A 66 -3.24 -4.57 -6.20
C LEU A 66 -1.97 -5.12 -6.87
N ALA A 67 -1.80 -6.44 -6.92
CA ALA A 67 -0.66 -7.06 -7.59
C ALA A 67 -0.65 -6.81 -9.10
N ILE A 68 -1.79 -6.91 -9.78
CA ILE A 68 -1.91 -6.65 -11.23
C ILE A 68 -1.60 -5.19 -11.53
N LEU A 69 -2.19 -4.26 -10.78
CA LEU A 69 -1.96 -2.83 -10.99
C LEU A 69 -0.53 -2.43 -10.64
N TRP A 70 0.07 -3.04 -9.63
CA TRP A 70 1.48 -2.90 -9.28
C TRP A 70 2.40 -3.29 -10.45
N ILE A 71 2.18 -4.47 -11.05
CA ILE A 71 2.94 -4.93 -12.22
C ILE A 71 2.77 -3.95 -13.38
N ALA A 72 1.54 -3.52 -13.63
CA ALA A 72 1.24 -2.57 -14.71
C ALA A 72 1.91 -1.20 -14.49
N ASP A 73 1.89 -0.65 -13.27
CA ASP A 73 2.58 0.61 -12.95
C ASP A 73 4.08 0.48 -13.17
N PHE A 74 4.67 -0.62 -12.69
CA PHE A 74 6.09 -0.87 -12.85
C PHE A 74 6.49 -0.99 -14.33
N ILE A 75 5.69 -1.68 -15.15
CA ILE A 75 5.92 -1.77 -16.61
C ILE A 75 5.82 -0.39 -17.26
N LEU A 76 4.81 0.42 -16.91
CA LEU A 76 4.64 1.77 -17.46
C LEU A 76 5.80 2.69 -17.05
N TYR A 77 6.25 2.58 -15.81
CA TYR A 77 7.41 3.30 -15.30
C TYR A 77 8.69 2.88 -16.04
N LEU A 78 8.95 1.57 -16.14
CA LEU A 78 10.11 1.03 -16.86
C LEU A 78 10.12 1.49 -18.32
N ARG A 79 8.99 1.38 -19.03
CA ARG A 79 8.87 1.84 -20.42
C ARG A 79 9.12 3.34 -20.56
N SER A 80 8.61 4.13 -19.62
CA SER A 80 8.84 5.58 -19.60
C SER A 80 10.32 5.89 -19.40
N THR A 81 10.94 5.29 -18.40
CA THR A 81 12.37 5.46 -18.07
C THR A 81 13.29 5.04 -19.23
N LEU A 82 13.00 3.92 -19.89
CA LEU A 82 13.75 3.45 -21.07
C LEU A 82 13.61 4.40 -22.27
N LYS A 83 12.43 5.01 -22.48
CA LYS A 83 12.23 6.02 -23.53
C LYS A 83 13.09 7.27 -23.30
N TYR A 84 13.35 7.62 -22.04
CA TYR A 84 14.18 8.77 -21.66
C TYR A 84 15.69 8.46 -21.60
N LEU A 85 16.10 7.19 -21.69
CA LEU A 85 17.52 6.80 -21.82
C LEU A 85 18.14 7.29 -23.13
N GLY A 86 17.34 7.35 -24.21
CA GLY A 86 17.79 7.77 -25.53
C GLY A 86 17.68 9.28 -25.83
N SER A 87 17.16 10.09 -24.90
CA SER A 87 16.92 11.52 -25.10
C SER A 87 17.70 12.39 -24.11
N ASN A 88 18.13 13.59 -24.50
CA ASN A 88 18.82 14.55 -23.61
C ASN A 88 17.86 15.29 -22.66
N ILE A 89 16.68 14.72 -22.39
CA ILE A 89 15.63 15.36 -21.60
C ILE A 89 15.81 14.95 -20.14
N SER A 90 15.75 15.93 -19.23
CA SER A 90 15.86 15.69 -17.79
C SER A 90 14.86 14.63 -17.35
N THR A 91 15.33 13.63 -16.58
CA THR A 91 14.53 12.58 -15.93
C THR A 91 13.62 13.12 -14.82
N SER A 92 13.26 14.41 -14.84
CA SER A 92 12.31 15.00 -13.91
C SER A 92 10.91 14.47 -14.20
N VAL A 93 10.11 14.37 -13.14
CA VAL A 93 8.71 13.90 -13.14
C VAL A 93 7.84 14.62 -14.19
N ASP A 94 8.22 15.82 -14.60
CA ASP A 94 7.58 16.60 -15.67
C ASP A 94 7.57 15.90 -17.05
N GLY A 95 8.50 14.95 -17.27
CA GLY A 95 8.56 14.12 -18.47
C GLY A 95 7.63 12.90 -18.45
N LEU A 96 7.02 12.53 -17.33
CA LEU A 96 6.14 11.35 -17.30
C LEU A 96 4.83 11.63 -18.06
N SER A 97 4.49 10.70 -18.97
CA SER A 97 3.34 10.85 -19.85
C SER A 97 2.04 11.03 -19.07
N SER A 98 1.09 11.79 -19.61
CA SER A 98 -0.24 11.97 -19.01
C SER A 98 -0.98 10.65 -18.75
N ALA A 99 -0.65 9.59 -19.50
CA ALA A 99 -1.18 8.24 -19.29
C ALA A 99 -0.68 7.61 -17.99
N TYR A 100 0.61 7.79 -17.64
CA TYR A 100 1.18 7.32 -16.37
C TYR A 100 0.51 8.01 -15.18
N ARG A 101 0.32 9.33 -15.24
CA ARG A 101 -0.35 10.10 -14.15
C ARG A 101 -1.80 9.63 -13.91
N LYS A 102 -2.55 9.37 -14.97
CA LYS A 102 -3.92 8.82 -14.86
C LYS A 102 -3.94 7.41 -14.28
N PHE A 103 -2.95 6.59 -14.65
CA PHE A 103 -2.81 5.23 -14.12
C PHE A 103 -2.47 5.24 -12.63
N ASP A 104 -1.51 6.08 -12.23
CA ASP A 104 -1.13 6.27 -10.83
C ASP A 104 -2.33 6.73 -9.97
N ALA A 105 -3.11 7.70 -10.45
CA ALA A 105 -4.34 8.12 -9.76
C ALA A 105 -5.36 6.98 -9.60
N ALA A 106 -5.54 6.13 -10.61
CA ALA A 106 -6.43 4.96 -10.52
C ALA A 106 -5.91 3.93 -9.51
N LEU A 107 -4.59 3.72 -9.46
CA LEU A 107 -3.95 2.86 -8.47
C LEU A 107 -4.17 3.37 -7.04
N GLN A 108 -4.07 4.69 -6.81
CA GLN A 108 -4.36 5.29 -5.50
C GLN A 108 -5.81 5.06 -5.04
N ILE A 109 -6.78 5.12 -5.96
CA ILE A 109 -8.20 4.81 -5.64
C ILE A 109 -8.34 3.36 -5.15
N VAL A 110 -7.63 2.42 -5.78
CA VAL A 110 -7.68 1.00 -5.37
C VAL A 110 -7.02 0.80 -4.01
N PHE A 111 -5.88 1.46 -3.73
CA PHE A 111 -5.27 1.45 -2.40
C PHE A 111 -6.21 2.00 -1.32
N PHE A 112 -6.93 3.08 -1.63
CA PHE A 112 -7.93 3.64 -0.72
C PHE A 112 -9.09 2.67 -0.47
N ALA A 113 -9.60 2.01 -1.51
CA ALA A 113 -10.65 1.00 -1.37
C ALA A 113 -10.20 -0.19 -0.52
N ALA A 114 -8.96 -0.67 -0.69
CA ALA A 114 -8.38 -1.72 0.14
C ALA A 114 -8.22 -1.28 1.61
N ALA A 115 -7.84 -0.02 1.86
CA ALA A 115 -7.76 0.52 3.22
C ALA A 115 -9.13 0.57 3.92
N LEU A 116 -10.19 0.92 3.18
CA LEU A 116 -11.56 0.88 3.70
C LEU A 116 -12.02 -0.55 4.00
N ASP A 117 -11.69 -1.52 3.14
CA ASP A 117 -11.98 -2.94 3.40
C ASP A 117 -11.30 -3.43 4.67
N VAL A 118 -10.01 -3.09 4.86
CA VAL A 118 -9.26 -3.37 6.09
C VAL A 118 -9.91 -2.75 7.33
N LEU A 119 -10.38 -1.50 7.25
CA LEU A 119 -11.09 -0.82 8.34
C LEU A 119 -12.41 -1.53 8.69
N ILE A 120 -13.21 -1.88 7.68
CA ILE A 120 -14.48 -2.59 7.85
C ILE A 120 -14.21 -3.93 8.54
N CYS A 121 -13.23 -4.69 8.06
CA CYS A 121 -12.88 -5.99 8.62
C CYS A 121 -12.39 -5.90 10.05
N ALA A 122 -11.50 -4.94 10.34
CA ALA A 122 -11.01 -4.70 11.70
C ALA A 122 -12.15 -4.37 12.67
N THR A 123 -13.11 -3.57 12.21
CA THR A 123 -14.30 -3.20 13.00
C THR A 123 -15.20 -4.41 13.24
N VAL A 124 -15.45 -5.23 12.22
CA VAL A 124 -16.24 -6.47 12.33
C VAL A 124 -15.58 -7.45 13.29
N ILE A 125 -14.27 -7.70 13.14
CA ILE A 125 -13.49 -8.57 14.04
C ILE A 125 -13.65 -8.10 15.49
N SER A 126 -13.41 -6.81 15.74
CA SER A 126 -13.51 -6.25 17.10
C SER A 126 -14.91 -6.36 17.69
N LYS A 127 -15.95 -6.10 16.89
CA LYS A 127 -17.35 -6.25 17.31
C LYS A 127 -17.67 -7.70 17.68
N GLU A 128 -17.25 -8.66 16.87
CA GLU A 128 -17.45 -10.09 17.11
C GLU A 128 -16.67 -10.58 18.34
N TYR A 129 -15.40 -10.18 18.50
CA TYR A 129 -14.60 -10.50 19.69
C TYR A 129 -15.26 -9.94 20.95
N ARG A 130 -15.74 -8.69 20.93
CA ARG A 130 -16.48 -8.09 22.05
C ARG A 130 -17.78 -8.83 22.35
N PHE A 131 -18.55 -9.19 21.32
CA PHE A 131 -19.81 -9.93 21.49
C PHE A 131 -19.59 -11.30 22.11
N ARG A 132 -18.53 -12.00 21.69
CA ARG A 132 -18.14 -13.32 22.19
C ARG A 132 -17.32 -13.28 23.48
N ARG A 133 -17.08 -12.09 24.05
CA ARG A 133 -16.20 -11.85 25.23
C ARG A 133 -14.79 -12.41 25.07
N LEU A 134 -14.31 -12.49 23.85
CA LEU A 134 -12.94 -12.89 23.54
C LEU A 134 -12.04 -11.65 23.66
N ASN A 135 -10.96 -11.75 24.41
CA ASN A 135 -9.91 -10.73 24.41
C ASN A 135 -8.85 -11.08 23.36
N SER A 136 -8.56 -10.15 22.44
CA SER A 136 -7.39 -10.25 21.58
C SER A 136 -6.66 -8.92 21.52
N ARG A 137 -5.39 -8.95 21.91
CA ARG A 137 -4.46 -7.83 21.80
C ARG A 137 -4.16 -7.53 20.34
N ILE A 138 -4.12 -8.56 19.49
CA ILE A 138 -3.97 -8.42 18.05
C ILE A 138 -5.11 -7.59 17.43
N SER A 139 -6.37 -7.82 17.85
CA SER A 139 -7.50 -7.00 17.38
C SER A 139 -7.38 -5.54 17.84
N ALA A 140 -6.83 -5.29 19.04
CA ALA A 140 -6.61 -3.94 19.53
C ALA A 140 -5.54 -3.22 18.69
N TYR A 141 -4.39 -3.85 18.44
CA TYR A 141 -3.33 -3.28 17.59
C TYR A 141 -3.78 -3.04 16.14
N LEU A 142 -4.60 -3.94 15.60
CA LEU A 142 -5.18 -3.77 14.27
C LEU A 142 -5.97 -2.45 14.19
N LEU A 143 -6.84 -2.18 15.16
CA LEU A 143 -7.70 -0.99 15.17
C LEU A 143 -7.03 0.29 15.64
N SER A 144 -6.08 0.23 16.56
CA SER A 144 -5.49 1.43 17.17
C SER A 144 -4.19 1.88 16.51
N ILE A 145 -3.51 0.99 15.79
CA ILE A 145 -2.20 1.29 15.16
C ILE A 145 -2.27 1.05 13.65
N ILE A 146 -2.55 -0.18 13.22
CA ILE A 146 -2.38 -0.59 11.82
C ILE A 146 -3.38 0.14 10.91
N VAL A 147 -4.68 0.07 11.23
CA VAL A 147 -5.75 0.65 10.40
C VAL A 147 -5.65 2.17 10.30
N PRO A 148 -5.51 2.95 11.39
CA PRO A 148 -5.37 4.40 11.29
C PRO A 148 -4.16 4.81 10.47
N SER A 149 -3.02 4.14 10.64
CA SER A 149 -1.80 4.46 9.88
C SER A 149 -1.93 4.15 8.39
N ILE A 150 -2.58 3.04 8.02
CA ILE A 150 -2.87 2.73 6.61
C ILE A 150 -3.79 3.79 6.01
N LEU A 151 -4.85 4.19 6.72
CA LEU A 151 -5.80 5.21 6.25
C LEU A 151 -5.15 6.57 6.07
N ILE A 152 -4.30 7.01 7.00
CA ILE A 152 -3.54 8.27 6.86
C ILE A 152 -2.63 8.18 5.65
N THR A 153 -1.88 7.08 5.50
CA THR A 153 -0.97 6.87 4.36
C THR A 153 -1.70 6.96 3.03
N THR A 154 -2.83 6.24 2.87
CA THR A 154 -3.57 6.21 1.61
C THR A 154 -4.29 7.54 1.34
N LEU A 155 -4.79 8.21 2.37
CA LEU A 155 -5.41 9.53 2.23
C LEU A 155 -4.39 10.58 1.78
N VAL A 156 -3.19 10.57 2.36
CA VAL A 156 -2.10 11.46 1.97
C VAL A 156 -1.76 11.22 0.50
N HIS A 157 -1.45 9.99 0.09
CA HIS A 157 -1.14 9.70 -1.32
C HIS A 157 -2.29 10.05 -2.27
N ALA A 158 -3.55 9.85 -1.88
CA ALA A 158 -4.70 10.23 -2.70
C ALA A 158 -4.80 11.76 -2.87
N ILE A 159 -4.64 12.53 -1.79
CA ILE A 159 -4.65 13.99 -1.83
C ILE A 159 -3.50 14.51 -2.70
N TYR A 160 -2.30 13.93 -2.56
CA TYR A 160 -1.13 14.25 -3.37
C TYR A 160 -1.35 13.91 -4.85
N GLY A 161 -1.83 12.71 -5.15
CA GLY A 161 -2.17 12.30 -6.51
C GLY A 161 -3.18 13.23 -7.18
N ILE A 162 -4.21 13.68 -6.45
CA ILE A 162 -5.18 14.65 -6.95
C ILE A 162 -4.55 16.03 -7.16
N TYR A 163 -3.78 16.52 -6.18
CA TYR A 163 -3.12 17.83 -6.22
C TYR A 163 -2.20 17.94 -7.44
N PHE A 164 -1.36 16.94 -7.69
CA PHE A 164 -0.43 16.93 -8.82
C PHE A 164 -1.11 16.67 -10.17
N THR A 165 -2.15 15.84 -10.21
CA THR A 165 -2.86 15.51 -11.47
C THR A 165 -3.77 16.63 -11.95
N LEU A 166 -4.43 17.37 -11.04
CA LEU A 166 -5.36 18.44 -11.39
C LEU A 166 -4.72 19.83 -11.44
N LEU A 167 -3.77 20.13 -10.54
CA LEU A 167 -3.23 21.48 -10.37
C LEU A 167 -1.88 21.69 -11.04
N ASN A 168 -1.26 20.64 -11.59
CA ASN A 168 -0.04 20.71 -12.40
C ASN A 168 1.12 21.47 -11.71
N HIS A 169 1.18 21.41 -10.38
CA HIS A 169 2.18 22.09 -9.56
C HIS A 169 3.17 21.09 -8.98
N SER A 170 4.39 21.08 -9.50
CA SER A 170 5.54 20.41 -8.88
C SER A 170 6.26 21.40 -7.96
N SER A 171 6.05 21.26 -6.65
CA SER A 171 6.80 22.01 -5.63
C SER A 171 7.62 21.05 -4.77
N PRO A 172 8.93 21.27 -4.58
CA PRO A 172 9.77 20.45 -3.70
C PRO A 172 9.28 20.37 -2.25
N SER A 173 8.55 21.39 -1.78
CA SER A 173 7.92 21.39 -0.46
C SER A 173 6.77 20.39 -0.35
N ALA A 174 6.07 20.11 -1.45
CA ALA A 174 5.00 19.13 -1.50
C ALA A 174 5.58 17.71 -1.38
N ASP A 175 6.64 17.40 -2.12
CA ASP A 175 7.30 16.09 -2.06
C ASP A 175 7.84 15.76 -0.65
N LEU A 176 8.39 16.76 0.05
CA LEU A 176 8.84 16.60 1.44
C LEU A 176 7.68 16.32 2.40
N LEU A 177 6.57 17.03 2.23
CA LEU A 177 5.38 16.83 3.05
C LEU A 177 4.74 15.47 2.77
N GLU A 178 4.69 15.01 1.51
CA GLU A 178 4.26 13.65 1.17
C GLU A 178 5.14 12.61 1.86
N LEU A 179 6.46 12.73 1.76
CA LEU A 179 7.40 11.80 2.40
C LEU A 179 7.17 11.71 3.92
N ILE A 180 6.94 12.84 4.59
CA ILE A 180 6.70 12.87 6.04
C ILE A 180 5.34 12.25 6.37
N PHE A 181 4.27 12.70 5.71
CA PHE A 181 2.90 12.31 6.03
C PHE A 181 2.53 10.90 5.52
N ALA A 182 3.24 10.35 4.55
CA ALA A 182 3.09 8.97 4.09
C ALA A 182 4.13 8.04 4.74
N GLY A 183 5.36 8.50 4.92
CA GLY A 183 6.47 7.69 5.44
C GLY A 183 6.32 7.35 6.92
N ILE A 184 6.00 8.34 7.77
CA ILE A 184 5.83 8.10 9.21
C ILE A 184 4.70 7.08 9.48
N PRO A 185 3.50 7.23 8.89
CA PRO A 185 2.44 6.23 9.09
C PRO A 185 2.83 4.84 8.55
N THR A 186 3.56 4.74 7.44
CA THR A 186 4.06 3.45 6.93
C THR A 186 4.98 2.75 7.96
N VAL A 187 5.89 3.49 8.58
CA VAL A 187 6.76 2.94 9.65
C VAL A 187 5.93 2.49 10.85
N ILE A 188 4.91 3.26 11.25
CA ILE A 188 4.01 2.90 12.34
C ILE A 188 3.22 1.62 12.00
N THR A 189 2.75 1.48 10.76
CA THR A 189 2.08 0.26 10.30
C THR A 189 3.00 -0.96 10.40
N LEU A 190 4.25 -0.84 9.96
CA LEU A 190 5.24 -1.92 10.07
C LEU A 190 5.52 -2.28 11.53
N LEU A 191 5.66 -1.29 12.41
CA LEU A 191 5.82 -1.53 13.85
C LEU A 191 4.60 -2.25 14.41
N GLY A 192 3.38 -1.84 14.04
CA GLY A 192 2.14 -2.50 14.43
C GLY A 192 2.09 -3.97 13.97
N ILE A 193 2.53 -4.25 12.74
CA ILE A 193 2.62 -5.62 12.20
C ILE A 193 3.62 -6.45 13.00
N VAL A 194 4.81 -5.91 13.31
CA VAL A 194 5.81 -6.60 14.14
C VAL A 194 5.25 -6.89 15.53
N LEU A 195 4.59 -5.92 16.16
CA LEU A 195 3.95 -6.12 17.47
C LEU A 195 2.89 -7.22 17.43
N VAL A 196 2.09 -7.30 16.35
CA VAL A 196 1.16 -8.41 16.13
C VAL A 196 1.89 -9.74 15.99
N GLY A 197 2.99 -9.79 15.24
CA GLY A 197 3.80 -11.00 15.06
C GLY A 197 4.45 -11.52 16.34
N LEU A 198 4.65 -10.64 17.34
CA LEU A 198 5.20 -11.00 18.66
C LEU A 198 4.14 -11.45 19.69
N GLN A 199 2.85 -11.40 19.36
CA GLN A 199 1.79 -11.83 20.28
C GLN A 199 1.35 -13.27 20.03
N ASP A 200 1.39 -14.10 21.08
CA ASP A 200 0.82 -15.46 21.10
C ASP A 200 -0.68 -15.45 21.46
N ASP A 201 -1.51 -14.75 20.67
CA ASP A 201 -2.99 -14.87 20.75
C ASP A 201 -3.50 -15.99 19.82
N TRP A 202 -2.68 -17.00 19.51
CA TRP A 202 -3.02 -18.10 18.59
C TRP A 202 -3.74 -19.27 19.26
N HIS A 203 -3.81 -19.27 20.59
CA HIS A 203 -4.59 -20.23 21.36
C HIS A 203 -5.83 -19.51 21.92
N VAL A 204 -6.97 -19.75 21.27
CA VAL A 204 -8.27 -19.56 21.90
C VAL A 204 -8.40 -20.74 22.86
N GLU A 205 -8.30 -20.49 24.17
CA GLU A 205 -8.77 -21.43 25.19
C GLU A 205 -10.28 -21.66 25.04
#